data_AF-A0A6B2G613-F1
#
_entry.id   AF-A0A6B2G613-F1
#
_cell.length_a   1.000
_cell.length_b   1.000
_cell.length_c   1.000
_cell.angle_alpha   90.00
_cell.angle_beta   90.00
_cell.angle_gamma   90.00
#
_symmetry.space_group_name_H-M   'P 1'
#
loop_
_entity.id
_entity.type
_entity.pdbx_description
1 polymer ?
#
loop_
_entity_poly.entity_id
_entity_poly.type
_entity_poly.pdbx_seq_one_letter_code
_entity_poly.pdbx_strand_id
1 'polypeptide(L)'
;CGASCIAHQKFQKIYHDYQLSLERGHVPKCLHLIESVKIEFIYKTFKFNLVVSKSSSSSYFIDINSCSFIVRVRTLGNNGLLVALDNRSYSCFLNDDIMHYVLEIGSTTCLLYKDLSPSVLRSPSSGKLISLIYKDGDHVFKGSDYAEIEVMKMVMPLTVTESGRIHYVKTMNSIVDPGTIIARMELDDPNNSLSITPFTGNFENLEKLPTNFKGVSINPSN
;
A
#
# COMPACT_ATOMS: atom_id res chain seq x y z
N CYS A 1 -4.35 -8.47 10.06
CA CYS A 1 -4.97 -8.64 8.72
C CYS A 1 -4.20 -7.93 7.61
N GLY A 2 -4.06 -6.59 7.62
CA GLY A 2 -3.35 -5.88 6.53
C GLY A 2 -1.93 -6.36 6.29
N ALA A 3 -1.09 -6.36 7.33
CA ALA A 3 0.29 -6.85 7.24
C ALA A 3 0.38 -8.30 6.72
N SER A 4 -0.45 -9.21 7.22
CA SER A 4 -0.47 -10.62 6.80
C SER A 4 -0.86 -10.79 5.33
N CYS A 5 -1.85 -10.04 4.83
CA CYS A 5 -2.26 -10.11 3.43
C CYS A 5 -1.16 -9.56 2.50
N ILE A 6 -0.58 -8.40 2.85
CA ILE A 6 0.52 -7.79 2.07
C ILE A 6 1.73 -8.73 2.04
N ALA A 7 2.10 -9.33 3.17
CA ALA A 7 3.19 -10.31 3.23
C ALA A 7 2.90 -11.49 2.31
N HIS A 8 1.70 -12.06 2.40
CA HIS A 8 1.31 -13.22 1.62
C HIS A 8 1.42 -12.97 0.12
N GLN A 9 0.92 -11.82 -0.37
CA GLN A 9 1.05 -11.44 -1.78
C GLN A 9 2.51 -11.25 -2.21
N LYS A 10 3.34 -10.61 -1.37
CA LYS A 10 4.78 -10.45 -1.63
C LYS A 10 5.50 -11.80 -1.70
N PHE A 11 5.27 -12.70 -0.75
CA PHE A 11 5.86 -14.04 -0.75
C PHE A 11 5.42 -14.87 -1.96
N GLN A 12 4.14 -14.81 -2.34
CA GLN A 12 3.63 -15.48 -3.53
C GLN A 12 4.32 -14.94 -4.79
N LYS A 13 4.48 -13.63 -4.92
CA LYS A 13 5.17 -13.01 -6.05
C LYS A 13 6.64 -13.44 -6.12
N ILE A 14 7.37 -13.40 -5.00
CA ILE A 14 8.76 -13.86 -4.93
C ILE A 14 8.88 -15.33 -5.37
N TYR A 15 7.99 -16.19 -4.88
CA TYR A 15 7.99 -17.60 -5.24
C TYR A 15 7.67 -17.82 -6.73
N HIS A 16 6.69 -17.08 -7.26
CA HIS A 16 6.32 -17.13 -8.68
C HIS A 16 7.47 -16.66 -9.57
N ASP A 17 8.11 -15.54 -9.26
CA ASP A 17 9.25 -15.00 -10.00
C ASP A 17 10.45 -15.97 -9.96
N TYR A 18 10.65 -16.66 -8.84
CA TYR A 18 11.66 -17.71 -8.70
C TYR A 18 11.36 -18.91 -9.59
N GLN A 19 10.11 -19.38 -9.61
CA GLN A 19 9.68 -20.49 -10.48
C GLN A 19 9.85 -20.14 -11.96
N LEU A 20 9.41 -18.95 -12.39
CA LEU A 20 9.58 -18.49 -13.77
C LEU A 20 11.05 -18.40 -14.19
N SER A 21 11.94 -18.04 -13.26
CA SER A 21 13.38 -17.99 -13.54
C SER A 21 13.95 -19.38 -13.78
N LEU A 22 13.53 -20.37 -12.96
CA LEU A 22 13.92 -21.77 -13.13
C LEU A 22 13.39 -22.36 -14.45
N GLU A 23 12.15 -22.06 -14.83
CA GLU A 23 11.56 -22.47 -16.11
C GLU A 23 12.34 -21.91 -17.31
N ARG A 24 12.99 -20.75 -17.15
CA ARG A 24 13.88 -20.15 -18.16
C ARG A 24 15.32 -20.69 -18.11
N GLY A 25 15.60 -21.67 -17.25
CA GLY A 25 16.93 -22.28 -17.09
C GLY A 25 17.92 -21.45 -16.27
N HIS A 26 17.47 -20.38 -15.62
CA HIS A 26 18.29 -19.58 -14.73
C HIS A 26 18.07 -19.99 -13.27
N VAL A 27 19.14 -20.33 -12.55
CA VAL A 27 19.07 -20.63 -11.11
C VAL A 27 19.27 -19.32 -10.32
N PRO A 28 18.23 -18.76 -9.67
CA PRO A 28 18.38 -17.57 -8.86
C PRO A 28 19.19 -17.88 -7.60
N LYS A 29 19.88 -16.87 -7.03
CA LYS A 29 20.62 -17.04 -5.77
C LYS A 29 19.64 -17.38 -4.63
N CYS A 30 20.05 -18.22 -3.68
CA CYS A 30 19.24 -18.60 -2.50
C CYS A 30 18.68 -17.40 -1.72
N LEU A 31 19.36 -16.25 -1.76
CA LEU A 31 18.92 -14.98 -1.15
C LEU A 31 17.58 -14.47 -1.70
N HIS A 32 17.08 -15.00 -2.82
CA HIS A 32 15.75 -14.66 -3.34
C HIS A 32 14.62 -15.29 -2.52
N LEU A 33 14.87 -16.40 -1.82
CA LEU A 33 13.91 -17.00 -0.88
C LEU A 33 14.04 -16.28 0.47
N ILE A 34 13.64 -15.02 0.47
CA ILE A 34 13.62 -14.20 1.66
C ILE A 34 12.56 -14.78 2.60
N GLU A 35 12.96 -15.17 3.81
CA GLU A 35 12.03 -15.65 4.84
C GLU A 35 11.31 -14.49 5.53
N SER A 36 11.88 -13.28 5.54
CA SER A 36 11.36 -12.11 6.27
C SER A 36 11.24 -10.86 5.41
N VAL A 37 10.06 -10.24 5.38
CA VAL A 37 9.79 -9.05 4.57
C VAL A 37 9.38 -7.90 5.45
N LYS A 38 9.98 -6.72 5.22
CA LYS A 38 9.54 -5.48 5.85
C LYS A 38 8.25 -4.98 5.20
N ILE A 39 7.28 -4.62 6.02
CA ILE A 39 5.98 -4.10 5.62
C ILE A 39 5.77 -2.76 6.27
N GLU A 40 5.54 -1.76 5.43
CA GLU A 40 5.26 -0.40 5.85
C GLU A 40 3.97 0.07 5.19
N PHE A 41 3.05 0.61 5.98
CA PHE A 41 1.86 1.29 5.50
C PHE A 41 1.35 2.27 6.55
N ILE A 42 0.55 3.22 6.11
CA ILE A 42 -0.11 4.21 6.94
C ILE A 42 -1.59 3.85 7.01
N TYR A 43 -2.12 3.77 8.22
CA TYR A 43 -3.55 3.55 8.44
C TYR A 43 -4.07 4.56 9.45
N LYS A 44 -5.12 5.29 9.04
CA LYS A 44 -5.61 6.48 9.76
C LYS A 44 -4.48 7.52 9.92
N THR A 45 -3.97 7.72 11.12
CA THR A 45 -2.94 8.71 11.45
C THR A 45 -1.60 8.09 11.83
N PHE A 46 -1.47 6.76 11.75
CA PHE A 46 -0.31 6.03 12.24
C PHE A 46 0.44 5.32 11.12
N LYS A 47 1.77 5.45 11.11
CA LYS A 47 2.67 4.62 10.28
C LYS A 47 2.97 3.32 11.01
N PHE A 48 2.64 2.21 10.37
CA PHE A 48 2.95 0.87 10.86
C PHE A 48 4.21 0.37 10.16
N ASN A 49 5.21 0.00 10.96
CA ASN A 49 6.43 -0.66 10.49
C ASN A 49 6.47 -2.06 11.10
N LEU A 50 6.26 -3.08 10.27
CA LEU A 50 6.26 -4.48 10.71
C LEU A 50 7.33 -5.27 9.96
N VAL A 51 7.86 -6.28 10.61
CA VAL A 51 8.64 -7.34 9.95
C VAL A 51 7.79 -8.58 9.96
N VAL A 52 7.58 -9.20 8.80
CA VAL A 52 6.79 -10.43 8.69
C VAL A 52 7.67 -11.54 8.17
N SER A 53 7.83 -12.58 8.99
CA SER A 53 8.64 -13.76 8.70
C SER A 53 7.74 -14.96 8.41
N LYS A 54 8.06 -15.74 7.37
CA LYS A 54 7.33 -16.94 7.00
C LYS A 54 7.77 -18.09 7.93
N SER A 55 6.86 -18.55 8.77
CA SER A 55 7.10 -19.67 9.69
C SER A 55 6.70 -21.01 9.05
N SER A 56 5.64 -21.02 8.23
CA SER A 56 5.25 -22.18 7.44
C SER A 56 4.58 -21.76 6.12
N SER A 57 4.12 -22.73 5.32
CA SER A 57 3.33 -22.44 4.11
C SER A 57 2.03 -21.67 4.39
N SER A 58 1.50 -21.76 5.62
CA SER A 58 0.23 -21.18 6.04
C SER A 58 0.32 -20.35 7.33
N SER A 59 1.53 -20.01 7.78
CA SER A 59 1.71 -19.20 8.99
C SER A 59 2.84 -18.19 8.86
N TYR A 60 2.59 -17.02 9.44
CA TYR A 60 3.49 -15.88 9.46
C TYR A 60 3.72 -15.44 10.90
N PHE A 61 4.96 -15.13 11.21
CA PHE A 61 5.37 -14.46 12.43
C PHE A 61 5.43 -12.96 12.14
N ILE A 62 4.70 -12.15 12.91
CA ILE A 62 4.64 -10.70 12.73
C ILE A 62 5.30 -10.04 13.92
N ASP A 63 6.34 -9.26 13.65
CA ASP A 63 7.09 -8.47 14.60
C ASP A 63 6.76 -6.99 14.43
N ILE A 64 6.39 -6.33 15.53
CA ILE A 64 6.13 -4.89 15.58
C ILE A 64 6.40 -4.37 17.01
N ASN A 65 7.21 -3.31 17.13
CA ASN A 65 7.52 -2.64 18.41
C ASN A 65 7.98 -3.61 19.51
N SER A 66 8.86 -4.56 19.19
CA SER A 66 9.34 -5.61 20.11
C SER A 66 8.27 -6.59 20.62
N CYS A 67 7.07 -6.55 20.04
CA CYS A 67 6.03 -7.55 20.23
C CYS A 67 5.96 -8.46 19.00
N SER A 68 5.75 -9.75 19.25
CA SER A 68 5.68 -10.75 18.20
C SER A 68 4.48 -11.67 18.39
N PHE A 69 3.80 -12.00 17.30
CA PHE A 69 2.67 -12.93 17.33
C PHE A 69 2.56 -13.74 16.03
N ILE A 70 1.92 -14.91 16.12
CA ILE A 70 1.72 -15.81 14.98
C ILE A 70 0.34 -15.58 14.38
N VAL A 71 0.31 -15.46 13.06
CA VAL A 71 -0.91 -15.37 12.25
C VAL A 71 -0.96 -16.55 11.30
N ARG A 72 -2.10 -17.25 11.26
CA ARG A 72 -2.33 -18.29 10.26
C ARG A 72 -3.13 -17.73 9.09
N VAL A 73 -2.74 -18.09 7.88
CA VAL A 73 -3.39 -17.64 6.66
C VAL A 73 -3.70 -18.84 5.80
N ARG A 74 -4.94 -18.89 5.30
CA ARG A 74 -5.39 -19.89 4.33
C ARG A 74 -5.94 -19.18 3.10
N THR A 75 -5.48 -19.56 1.92
CA THR A 75 -6.01 -19.04 0.67
C THR A 75 -7.44 -19.56 0.43
N LEU A 76 -8.34 -18.64 0.10
CA LEU A 76 -9.70 -18.89 -0.36
C LEU A 76 -9.73 -18.81 -1.90
N GLY A 77 -10.86 -19.17 -2.52
CA GLY A 77 -11.05 -18.88 -3.94
C GLY A 77 -10.99 -17.38 -4.24
N ASN A 78 -10.68 -17.02 -5.49
CA ASN A 78 -10.67 -15.63 -5.99
C ASN A 78 -9.70 -14.69 -5.26
N ASN A 79 -8.48 -15.15 -4.95
CA ASN A 79 -7.44 -14.38 -4.25
C ASN A 79 -7.81 -13.89 -2.83
N GLY A 80 -8.91 -14.39 -2.26
CA GLY A 80 -9.24 -14.16 -0.86
C GLY A 80 -8.30 -14.89 0.09
N LEU A 81 -8.14 -14.35 1.30
CA LEU A 81 -7.35 -14.94 2.37
C LEU A 81 -8.20 -15.03 3.64
N LEU A 82 -8.26 -16.19 4.25
CA LEU A 82 -8.76 -16.36 5.60
C LEU A 82 -7.62 -16.17 6.59
N VAL A 83 -7.65 -15.06 7.33
CA VAL A 83 -6.65 -14.70 8.33
C VAL A 83 -7.16 -15.10 9.71
N ALA A 84 -6.47 -16.05 10.36
CA ALA A 84 -6.78 -16.48 11.71
C ALA A 84 -5.84 -15.81 12.73
N LEU A 85 -6.46 -15.08 13.67
CA LEU A 85 -5.87 -14.32 14.76
C LEU A 85 -6.69 -14.65 16.03
N ASP A 86 -6.04 -15.12 17.09
CA ASP A 86 -6.66 -15.38 18.41
C ASP A 86 -7.98 -16.17 18.34
N ASN A 87 -7.95 -17.34 17.70
CA ASN A 87 -9.10 -18.23 17.48
C ASN A 87 -10.28 -17.62 16.69
N ARG A 88 -10.13 -16.41 16.14
CA ARG A 88 -11.08 -15.80 15.21
C ARG A 88 -10.51 -15.83 13.81
N SER A 89 -11.38 -16.01 12.84
CA SER A 89 -11.02 -16.01 11.42
C SER A 89 -11.70 -14.86 10.71
N TYR A 90 -10.92 -14.14 9.91
CA TYR A 90 -11.37 -12.99 9.14
C TYR A 90 -11.17 -13.27 7.66
N SER A 91 -12.23 -13.18 6.87
CA SER A 91 -12.12 -13.21 5.41
C SER A 91 -11.56 -11.87 4.94
N CYS A 92 -10.48 -11.89 4.19
CA CYS A 92 -9.77 -10.71 3.72
C CYS A 92 -9.54 -10.76 2.21
N PHE A 93 -9.79 -9.65 1.52
CA PHE A 93 -9.40 -9.45 0.13
C PHE A 93 -8.49 -8.25 0.05
N LEU A 94 -7.35 -8.41 -0.62
CA LEU A 94 -6.35 -7.36 -0.77
C LEU A 94 -6.21 -7.03 -2.25
N ASN A 95 -6.43 -5.78 -2.60
CA ASN A 95 -6.05 -5.23 -3.89
C ASN A 95 -4.86 -4.27 -3.71
N ASP A 96 -3.86 -4.42 -4.57
CA ASP A 96 -2.62 -3.64 -4.53
C ASP A 96 -2.69 -2.53 -5.60
N ASP A 97 -2.90 -1.30 -5.16
CA ASP A 97 -2.89 -0.10 -6.00
C ASP A 97 -1.61 0.72 -5.74
N ILE A 98 -1.26 1.67 -6.60
CA ILE A 98 0.03 2.39 -6.52
C ILE A 98 0.18 3.20 -5.25
N MET A 99 -0.89 3.86 -4.82
CA MET A 99 -0.85 4.82 -3.70
C MET A 99 -1.19 4.15 -2.38
N HIS A 100 -2.00 3.10 -2.41
CA HIS A 100 -2.54 2.45 -1.23
C HIS A 100 -2.92 1.01 -1.54
N TYR A 101 -3.08 0.21 -0.50
CA TYR A 101 -3.74 -1.08 -0.59
C TYR A 101 -5.21 -0.92 -0.22
N VAL A 102 -6.11 -1.52 -1.00
CA VAL A 102 -7.53 -1.65 -0.64
C VAL A 102 -7.70 -3.00 0.03
N LEU A 103 -7.91 -2.99 1.34
CA LEU A 103 -8.11 -4.18 2.14
C LEU A 103 -9.57 -4.29 2.57
N GLU A 104 -10.26 -5.32 2.11
CA GLU A 104 -11.59 -5.69 2.59
C GLU A 104 -11.44 -6.74 3.69
N ILE A 105 -12.11 -6.55 4.83
CA ILE A 105 -12.16 -7.50 5.95
C ILE A 105 -13.65 -7.75 6.26
N GLY A 106 -14.14 -8.94 5.90
CA GLY A 106 -15.57 -9.24 5.97
C GLY A 106 -16.36 -8.28 5.08
N SER A 107 -17.18 -7.41 5.68
CA SER A 107 -17.94 -6.35 4.99
C SER A 107 -17.34 -4.96 5.10
N THR A 108 -16.15 -4.81 5.70
CA THR A 108 -15.51 -3.51 5.96
C THR A 108 -14.30 -3.28 5.05
N THR A 109 -14.26 -2.14 4.36
CA THR A 109 -13.13 -1.74 3.51
C THR A 109 -12.21 -0.76 4.23
N CYS A 110 -10.90 -1.00 4.17
CA CYS A 110 -9.84 -0.20 4.77
C CYS A 110 -8.80 0.18 3.72
N LEU A 111 -8.40 1.45 3.68
CA LEU A 111 -7.29 1.93 2.84
C LEU A 111 -6.00 1.96 3.65
N LEU A 112 -4.98 1.25 3.18
CA LEU A 112 -3.63 1.23 3.76
C LEU A 112 -2.69 2.00 2.84
N TYR A 113 -2.39 3.26 3.15
CA TYR A 113 -1.57 4.10 2.29
C TYR A 113 -0.11 3.63 2.31
N LYS A 114 0.53 3.62 1.14
CA LYS A 114 1.96 3.35 1.05
C LYS A 114 2.72 4.61 1.47
N ASP A 115 3.86 4.43 2.12
CA ASP A 115 4.73 5.54 2.44
C ASP A 115 5.48 5.97 1.18
N LEU A 116 4.89 6.91 0.45
CA LEU A 116 5.42 7.46 -0.80
C LEU A 116 5.96 8.86 -0.53
N SER A 117 7.18 9.11 -0.98
CA SER A 117 7.79 10.43 -0.81
C SER A 117 6.98 11.50 -1.56
N PRO A 118 6.61 12.62 -0.90
CA PRO A 118 5.91 13.73 -1.55
C PRO A 118 6.75 14.42 -2.63
N SER A 119 8.07 14.20 -2.65
CA SER A 119 8.98 14.70 -3.69
C SER A 119 8.80 14.01 -5.05
N VAL A 120 8.04 12.92 -5.14
CA VAL A 120 7.88 12.15 -6.38
C VAL A 120 6.41 12.14 -6.80
N LEU A 121 6.09 12.93 -7.81
CA LEU A 121 4.74 13.06 -8.35
C LEU A 121 4.48 11.98 -9.41
N ARG A 122 3.47 11.15 -9.19
CA ARG A 122 3.15 10.00 -10.04
C ARG A 122 1.74 10.08 -10.58
N SER A 123 1.53 9.53 -11.78
CA SER A 123 0.18 9.33 -12.32
C SER A 123 -0.57 8.28 -11.49
N PRO A 124 -1.80 8.54 -11.03
CA PRO A 124 -2.62 7.53 -10.37
C PRO A 124 -3.31 6.60 -11.38
N SER A 125 -3.45 7.01 -12.64
CA SER A 125 -4.21 6.30 -13.68
C SER A 125 -3.43 6.21 -15.00
N SER A 126 -3.86 5.31 -15.89
CA SER A 126 -3.35 5.28 -17.27
C SER A 126 -4.04 6.36 -18.10
N GLY A 127 -3.28 7.09 -18.89
CA GLY A 127 -3.82 8.18 -19.70
C GLY A 127 -2.77 8.87 -20.57
N LYS A 128 -3.20 9.95 -21.22
CA LYS A 128 -2.31 10.82 -22.00
C LYS A 128 -2.06 12.10 -21.22
N LEU A 129 -0.80 12.47 -21.01
CA LEU A 129 -0.44 13.75 -20.40
C LEU A 129 -0.76 14.87 -21.37
N ILE A 130 -1.75 15.71 -21.07
CA ILE A 130 -2.23 16.74 -22.01
C ILE A 130 -1.78 18.14 -21.65
N SER A 131 -1.47 18.42 -20.38
CA SER A 131 -1.07 19.75 -19.95
C SER A 131 -0.05 19.71 -18.82
N LEU A 132 0.91 20.63 -18.86
CA LEU A 132 1.82 20.96 -17.77
C LEU A 132 1.55 22.42 -17.41
N ILE A 133 1.06 22.67 -16.20
CA ILE A 133 0.54 23.99 -15.80
C ILE A 133 1.67 24.97 -15.50
N TYR A 134 2.78 24.46 -14.98
CA TYR A 134 3.95 25.24 -14.60
C TYR A 134 5.13 24.97 -15.53
N LYS A 135 6.13 25.85 -15.49
CA LYS A 135 7.42 25.62 -16.15
C LYS A 135 8.33 24.81 -15.25
N ASP A 136 9.35 24.21 -15.86
CA ASP A 136 10.40 23.53 -15.10
C ASP A 136 11.14 24.51 -14.18
N GLY A 137 11.24 24.19 -12.90
CA GLY A 137 11.84 25.02 -11.85
C GLY A 137 10.90 26.02 -11.17
N ASP A 138 9.64 26.10 -11.61
CA ASP A 138 8.64 26.97 -10.98
C ASP A 138 8.28 26.47 -9.58
N HIS A 139 7.91 27.42 -8.72
CA HIS A 139 7.44 27.14 -7.37
C HIS A 139 5.93 26.87 -7.38
N VAL A 140 5.51 25.80 -6.73
CA VAL A 140 4.12 25.36 -6.64
C VAL A 140 3.71 25.22 -5.18
N PHE A 141 2.46 25.56 -4.88
CA PHE A 141 1.92 25.48 -3.53
C PHE A 141 1.12 24.20 -3.32
N LYS A 142 1.14 23.68 -2.09
CA LYS A 142 0.32 22.55 -1.65
C LYS A 142 -1.13 22.66 -2.12
N GLY A 143 -1.63 21.59 -2.73
CA GLY A 143 -3.00 21.51 -3.25
C GLY A 143 -3.19 22.10 -4.65
N SER A 144 -2.16 22.68 -5.26
CA SER A 144 -2.24 23.20 -6.63
C SER A 144 -2.15 22.08 -7.67
N ASP A 145 -2.88 22.24 -8.77
CA ASP A 145 -2.78 21.36 -9.93
C ASP A 145 -1.49 21.66 -10.70
N TYR A 146 -0.66 20.65 -10.96
CA TYR A 146 0.61 20.84 -11.68
C TYR A 146 0.59 20.28 -13.12
N ALA A 147 -0.32 19.37 -13.40
CA ALA A 147 -0.47 18.74 -14.69
C ALA A 147 -1.89 18.20 -14.87
N GLU A 148 -2.28 17.95 -16.12
CA GLU A 148 -3.56 17.33 -16.47
C GLU A 148 -3.33 16.11 -17.35
N ILE A 149 -4.03 15.03 -17.05
CA ILE A 149 -4.04 13.82 -17.87
C ILE A 149 -5.44 13.57 -18.43
N GLU A 150 -5.50 13.09 -19.66
CA GLU A 150 -6.71 12.59 -20.29
C GLU A 150 -6.84 11.09 -20.02
N VAL A 151 -7.90 10.71 -19.31
CA VAL A 151 -8.25 9.33 -18.97
C VAL A 151 -9.66 9.07 -19.47
N MET A 152 -9.84 8.11 -20.39
CA MET A 152 -11.16 7.77 -20.94
C MET A 152 -11.95 9.00 -21.45
N LYS A 153 -11.30 9.91 -22.19
CA LYS A 153 -11.85 11.18 -22.69
C LYS A 153 -12.23 12.21 -21.60
N MET A 154 -11.89 11.95 -20.34
CA MET A 154 -12.06 12.87 -19.23
C MET A 154 -10.72 13.50 -18.87
N VAL A 155 -10.72 14.81 -18.65
CA VAL A 155 -9.54 15.51 -18.11
C VAL A 155 -9.53 15.35 -16.60
N MET A 156 -8.40 14.86 -16.07
CA MET A 156 -8.18 14.68 -14.64
C MET A 156 -6.97 15.51 -14.20
N PRO A 157 -7.17 16.50 -13.31
CA PRO A 157 -6.06 17.28 -12.76
C PRO A 157 -5.24 16.44 -11.79
N LEU A 158 -3.93 16.71 -11.76
CA LEU A 158 -2.99 16.12 -10.83
C LEU A 158 -2.50 17.20 -9.86
N THR A 159 -2.74 16.98 -8.57
CA THR A 159 -2.43 17.92 -7.49
C THR A 159 -1.10 17.60 -6.82
N VAL A 160 -0.42 18.65 -6.33
CA VAL A 160 0.74 18.49 -5.43
C VAL A 160 0.30 18.35 -3.98
N THR A 161 0.99 17.49 -3.23
CA THR A 161 0.68 17.25 -1.80
C THR A 161 1.44 18.17 -0.86
N GLU A 162 2.55 18.76 -1.31
CA GLU A 162 3.38 19.69 -0.56
C GLU A 162 3.88 20.82 -1.47
N SER A 163 4.31 21.93 -0.88
CA SER A 163 4.89 23.08 -1.61
C SER A 163 6.36 22.83 -1.95
N GLY A 164 6.81 23.35 -3.09
CA GLY A 164 8.19 23.21 -3.54
C GLY A 164 8.41 23.62 -4.98
N ARG A 165 9.59 23.33 -5.53
CA ARG A 165 9.90 23.56 -6.95
C ARG A 165 9.74 22.29 -7.77
N ILE A 166 9.06 22.39 -8.90
CA ILE A 166 8.75 21.23 -9.74
C ILE A 166 9.75 21.05 -10.89
N HIS A 167 10.14 19.80 -11.14
CA HIS A 167 10.99 19.38 -12.26
C HIS A 167 10.33 18.23 -13.02
N TYR A 168 9.97 18.46 -14.28
CA TYR A 168 9.23 17.50 -15.08
C TYR A 168 10.15 16.42 -15.64
N VAL A 169 9.72 15.16 -15.48
CA VAL A 169 10.38 13.99 -16.06
C VAL A 169 9.68 13.57 -17.35
N LYS A 170 8.36 13.80 -17.44
CA LYS A 170 7.54 13.47 -18.60
C LYS A 170 7.20 14.70 -19.42
N THR A 171 7.20 14.52 -20.73
CA THR A 171 6.83 15.55 -21.70
C THR A 171 5.33 15.50 -22.00
N MET A 172 4.76 16.64 -22.37
CA MET A 172 3.40 16.73 -22.90
C MET A 172 3.16 15.72 -24.03
N ASN A 173 1.92 15.26 -24.15
CA ASN A 173 1.44 14.21 -25.05
C ASN A 173 1.98 12.79 -24.80
N SER A 174 2.80 12.57 -23.76
CA SER A 174 3.26 11.23 -23.43
C SER A 174 2.14 10.36 -22.85
N ILE A 175 2.19 9.06 -23.17
CA ILE A 175 1.36 8.05 -22.52
C ILE A 175 1.97 7.77 -21.15
N VAL A 176 1.14 7.82 -20.12
CA VAL A 176 1.51 7.54 -18.74
C VAL A 176 0.69 6.36 -18.24
N ASP A 177 1.34 5.48 -17.50
CA ASP A 177 0.69 4.37 -16.80
C ASP A 177 0.57 4.66 -15.29
N PRO A 178 -0.32 3.96 -14.59
CA PRO A 178 -0.44 4.05 -13.14
C PRO A 178 0.94 3.85 -12.47
N GLY A 179 1.36 4.81 -11.64
CA GLY A 179 2.66 4.85 -10.95
C GLY A 179 3.82 5.49 -11.71
N THR A 180 3.61 5.86 -12.98
CA THR A 180 4.60 6.58 -13.79
C THR A 180 4.96 7.91 -13.13
N ILE A 181 6.25 8.18 -12.97
CA ILE A 181 6.74 9.46 -12.44
C ILE A 181 6.53 10.53 -13.51
N ILE A 182 5.76 11.57 -13.19
CA ILE A 182 5.50 12.71 -14.09
C ILE A 182 6.50 13.82 -13.80
N ALA A 183 6.74 14.10 -12.52
CA ALA A 183 7.65 15.14 -12.07
C ALA A 183 8.27 14.78 -10.72
N ARG A 184 9.36 15.48 -10.39
CA ARG A 184 10.01 15.48 -9.08
C ARG A 184 9.89 16.86 -8.49
N MET A 185 9.92 16.95 -7.17
CA MET A 185 9.86 18.22 -6.46
C MET A 185 11.03 18.39 -5.50
N GLU A 186 11.58 19.59 -5.47
CA GLU A 186 12.41 20.09 -4.38
C GLU A 186 11.49 20.73 -3.35
N LEU A 187 11.26 20.04 -2.24
CA LEU A 187 10.33 20.48 -1.20
C LEU A 187 10.91 21.67 -0.43
N ASP A 188 10.09 22.69 -0.14
CA ASP A 188 10.52 23.84 0.67
C ASP A 188 10.90 23.39 2.08
N ASP A 189 10.04 22.55 2.69
CA ASP A 189 10.24 21.98 4.02
C ASP A 189 10.30 20.44 3.92
N PRO A 190 11.48 19.85 3.64
CA PRO A 190 11.61 18.40 3.51
C PRO A 190 11.26 17.63 4.79
N ASN A 191 11.26 18.30 5.94
CA ASN A 191 10.92 17.72 7.25
C ASN A 191 9.43 17.86 7.61
N ASN A 192 8.65 18.61 6.83
CA ASN A 192 7.21 18.83 7.09
C ASN A 192 6.32 17.93 6.23
N SER A 193 6.86 16.82 5.72
CA SER A 193 6.04 15.75 5.17
C SER A 193 5.10 15.28 6.28
N LEU A 194 3.78 15.43 6.07
CA LEU A 194 2.65 14.95 6.90
C LEU A 194 3.08 14.32 8.23
N SER A 195 2.67 14.90 9.37
CA SER A 195 2.93 14.42 10.73
C SER A 195 2.34 13.04 11.00
N ILE A 196 2.87 12.02 10.32
CA ILE A 196 2.50 10.64 10.45
C ILE A 196 3.30 10.12 11.62
N THR A 197 2.63 10.01 12.75
CA THR A 197 3.25 9.44 13.94
C THR A 197 3.50 7.95 13.73
N PRO A 198 4.71 7.43 14.03
CA PRO A 198 4.91 6.00 14.05
C PRO A 198 4.01 5.40 15.11
N PHE A 199 3.37 4.28 14.80
CA PHE A 199 2.64 3.52 15.81
C PHE A 199 3.64 3.02 16.86
N THR A 200 3.51 3.46 18.11
CA THR A 200 4.35 3.02 19.25
C THR A 200 3.62 2.09 20.20
N GLY A 201 2.38 1.72 19.89
CA GLY A 201 1.61 0.79 20.72
C GLY A 201 2.17 -0.63 20.63
N ASN A 202 1.85 -1.43 21.65
CA ASN A 202 2.14 -2.85 21.69
C ASN A 202 0.85 -3.63 21.43
N PHE A 203 0.95 -4.76 20.73
CA PHE A 203 -0.16 -5.70 20.57
C PHE A 203 -0.22 -6.72 21.73
N GLU A 204 0.19 -6.30 22.93
CA GLU A 204 0.12 -7.13 24.14
C GLU A 204 -1.35 -7.38 24.49
N ASN A 205 -1.78 -8.64 24.34
CA ASN A 205 -3.18 -9.09 24.43
C ASN A 205 -4.11 -8.47 23.37
N LEU A 206 -4.07 -9.05 22.17
CA LEU A 206 -5.09 -8.91 21.13
C LEU A 206 -6.54 -9.13 21.65
N GLU A 207 -6.74 -9.72 22.84
CA GLU A 207 -8.02 -9.80 23.59
C GLU A 207 -8.63 -8.44 24.00
N LYS A 208 -7.83 -7.37 24.12
CA LYS A 208 -8.28 -6.06 24.64
C LYS A 208 -8.44 -4.95 23.59
N LEU A 209 -8.45 -5.29 22.30
CA LEU A 209 -8.92 -4.32 21.29
C LEU A 209 -10.42 -4.13 21.49
N PRO A 210 -10.93 -2.89 21.66
CA PRO A 210 -12.34 -2.66 21.94
C PRO A 210 -13.19 -3.26 20.81
N THR A 211 -13.95 -4.31 21.16
CA THR A 211 -14.95 -4.98 20.31
C THR A 211 -16.17 -4.10 20.09
N ASN A 212 -15.98 -2.82 19.73
CA ASN A 212 -17.06 -1.97 19.21
C ASN A 212 -17.22 -2.21 17.71
N PHE A 213 -17.46 -3.47 17.35
CA PHE A 213 -18.25 -3.82 16.18
C PHE A 213 -19.53 -4.46 16.70
N LYS A 214 -20.44 -3.62 17.24
CA LYS A 214 -21.83 -4.02 17.38
C LYS A 214 -22.38 -4.10 15.96
N GLY A 215 -22.48 -5.33 15.46
CA GLY A 215 -23.38 -5.64 14.35
C GLY A 215 -24.76 -5.10 14.70
N VAL A 216 -25.31 -4.30 13.81
CA VAL A 216 -26.71 -3.91 13.84
C VAL A 216 -27.52 -5.21 13.79
N SER A 217 -28.18 -5.53 14.89
CA SER A 217 -29.22 -6.56 14.94
C SER A 217 -30.39 -6.09 14.09
N ILE A 218 -30.55 -6.68 12.90
CA ILE A 218 -31.79 -6.58 12.15
C ILE A 218 -32.74 -7.58 12.79
N ASN A 219 -33.66 -7.08 13.61
CA ASN A 219 -34.81 -7.87 14.08
C ASN A 219 -35.68 -8.22 12.88
N PRO A 220 -36.14 -9.47 12.71
CA PRO A 220 -37.23 -9.76 11.81
C PRO A 220 -38.53 -9.33 12.50
N SER A 221 -39.11 -8.21 12.06
CA SER A 221 -40.50 -7.89 12.37
C SER A 221 -41.41 -8.67 11.43
N ASN A 222 -42.41 -9.31 12.03
CA ASN A 222 -43.58 -9.98 11.47
C ASN A 222 -44.14 -9.38 10.17
#